data_AF-A0A2L2Y2L5-F1
#
_entry.id   AF-A0A2L2Y2L5-F1
#
_cell.length_a   1.000
_cell.length_b   1.000
_cell.length_c   1.000
_cell.angle_alpha   90.00
_cell.angle_beta   90.00
_cell.angle_gamma   90.00
#
_symmetry.space_group_name_H-M   'P 1'
#
loop_
_entity.id
_entity.type
_entity.pdbx_description
1 polymer ?
#
loop_
_entity_poly.entity_id
_entity_poly.type
_entity_poly.pdbx_seq_one_letter_code
_entity_poly.pdbx_strand_id
1 'polypeptide(L)'
;MVRRYKKIPGTRNYRDYTLEKLQQCLQAIAGGMSIAEASRKYKIHRNTISNKIHKKHVKRAGKLLFFFYKDFSNELIKRFNT
;
A
#
# COMPACT_ATOMS: atom_id res chain seq x y z
N MET A 1 2.47 -40.84 21.18
CA MET A 1 2.20 -39.42 21.49
C MET A 1 2.51 -38.58 20.26
N VAL A 2 1.54 -37.88 19.66
CA VAL A 2 1.77 -37.10 18.43
C VAL A 2 2.41 -35.75 18.79
N ARG A 3 3.52 -35.38 18.12
CA ARG A 3 4.15 -34.06 18.27
C ARG A 3 3.18 -32.97 17.80
N ARG A 4 2.59 -32.20 18.73
CA ARG A 4 1.79 -31.01 18.43
C ARG A 4 2.73 -29.83 18.15
N TYR A 5 3.12 -29.66 16.90
CA TYR A 5 3.91 -28.51 16.48
C TYR A 5 3.05 -27.23 16.46
N LYS A 6 3.39 -26.24 17.28
CA LYS A 6 2.86 -24.87 17.19
C LYS A 6 3.92 -23.98 16.53
N LYS A 7 3.54 -23.26 15.46
CA LYS A 7 4.42 -22.24 14.85
C LYS A 7 4.63 -21.10 15.85
N ILE A 8 5.87 -20.70 16.06
CA ILE A 8 6.19 -19.52 16.88
C ILE A 8 5.72 -18.27 16.10
N PRO A 9 4.85 -17.42 16.67
CA PRO A 9 4.46 -16.16 16.02
C PRO A 9 5.69 -15.33 15.62
N GLY A 10 5.67 -14.71 14.44
CA GLY A 10 6.79 -13.89 13.94
C GLY A 10 7.91 -14.66 13.22
N THR A 11 7.94 -16.00 13.25
CA THR A 11 8.94 -16.79 12.50
C THR A 11 8.71 -16.84 10.98
N ARG A 12 7.59 -16.31 10.50
CA ARG A 12 7.31 -16.26 9.06
C ARG A 12 8.06 -15.09 8.44
N ASN A 13 9.03 -15.40 7.58
CA ASN A 13 9.66 -14.39 6.74
C ASN A 13 8.61 -13.81 5.78
N TYR A 14 8.30 -12.52 5.95
CA TYR A 14 7.45 -11.81 5.01
C TYR A 14 8.23 -11.52 3.72
N ARG A 15 7.48 -11.31 2.63
CA ARG A 15 8.08 -11.02 1.34
C ARG A 15 8.46 -9.54 1.30
N ASP A 16 9.68 -9.26 1.69
CA ASP A 16 10.18 -7.89 1.73
C ASP A 16 10.58 -7.42 0.33
N TYR A 17 10.21 -6.17 0.01
CA TYR A 17 10.62 -5.48 -1.20
C TYR A 17 11.15 -4.10 -0.81
N THR A 18 12.19 -3.65 -1.50
CA THR A 18 12.78 -2.33 -1.26
C THR A 18 11.93 -1.24 -1.92
N LEU A 19 12.05 -0.01 -1.43
CA LEU A 19 11.38 1.15 -2.00
C LEU A 19 11.78 1.37 -3.46
N GLU A 20 13.06 1.21 -3.76
CA GLU A 20 13.62 1.33 -5.11
C GLU A 20 12.97 0.34 -6.10
N LYS A 21 12.86 -0.94 -5.72
CA LYS A 21 12.19 -1.96 -6.54
C LYS A 21 10.72 -1.65 -6.76
N LEU A 22 10.06 -1.08 -5.75
CA LEU A 22 8.67 -0.64 -5.90
C LEU A 22 8.56 0.50 -6.93
N GLN A 23 9.45 1.48 -6.89
CA GLN A 23 9.44 2.60 -7.84
C GLN A 23 9.70 2.11 -9.27
N GLN A 24 10.71 1.26 -9.47
CA GLN A 24 10.99 0.64 -10.78
C GLN A 24 9.79 -0.18 -11.29
N CYS A 25 9.11 -0.92 -10.40
CA CYS A 25 7.91 -1.67 -10.74
C CYS A 25 6.77 -0.76 -11.22
N LEU A 26 6.53 0.35 -10.53
CA LEU A 26 5.48 1.31 -10.91
C LEU A 26 5.80 2.02 -12.22
N GLN A 27 7.07 2.39 -12.46
CA GLN A 27 7.52 2.97 -13.73
C GLN A 27 7.33 2.00 -14.91
N ALA A 28 7.67 0.72 -14.73
CA ALA A 28 7.48 -0.28 -15.77
C ALA A 28 6.00 -0.47 -16.14
N ILE A 29 5.10 -0.42 -15.16
CA ILE A 29 3.65 -0.49 -15.39
C ILE A 29 3.16 0.77 -16.13
N ALA A 30 3.67 1.95 -15.76
CA ALA A 30 3.37 3.19 -16.48
C ALA A 30 3.85 3.13 -17.95
N GLY A 31 4.93 2.41 -18.23
CA GLY A 31 5.44 2.11 -19.57
C GLY A 31 4.69 1.02 -20.33
N GLY A 32 3.56 0.51 -19.81
CA GLY A 32 2.70 -0.47 -20.50
C GLY A 32 2.86 -1.93 -20.04
N MET A 33 3.69 -2.21 -19.04
CA MET A 33 3.81 -3.56 -18.48
C MET A 33 2.56 -3.97 -17.70
N SER A 34 2.12 -5.23 -17.87
CA SER A 34 0.97 -5.75 -17.11
C SER A 34 1.29 -5.97 -15.63
N ILE A 35 0.29 -5.85 -14.75
CA ILE A 35 0.45 -6.09 -13.30
C ILE A 35 0.93 -7.53 -13.02
N ALA A 36 0.45 -8.51 -13.79
CA ALA A 36 0.83 -9.91 -13.63
C ALA A 36 2.31 -10.14 -13.97
N GLU A 37 2.79 -9.52 -15.04
CA GLU A 37 4.19 -9.57 -15.44
C GLU A 37 5.10 -8.83 -14.44
N ALA A 38 4.72 -7.62 -14.04
CA ALA A 38 5.45 -6.83 -13.05
C ALA A 38 5.57 -7.58 -11.70
N SER A 39 4.51 -8.28 -11.28
CA SER A 39 4.52 -9.10 -10.06
C SER A 39 5.57 -10.22 -10.12
N ARG A 40 5.69 -10.90 -11.26
CA ARG A 40 6.68 -11.95 -11.47
C ARG A 40 8.11 -11.39 -11.49
N LYS A 41 8.33 -10.29 -12.22
CA LYS A 41 9.64 -9.66 -12.39
C LYS A 41 10.19 -9.07 -11.09
N TYR A 42 9.39 -8.26 -10.40
CA TYR A 42 9.83 -7.55 -9.19
C TYR A 42 9.56 -8.31 -7.89
N LYS A 43 8.93 -9.50 -7.96
CA LYS A 43 8.55 -10.34 -6.80
C LYS A 43 7.63 -9.63 -5.80
N ILE A 44 6.89 -8.61 -6.25
CA ILE A 44 5.90 -7.88 -5.45
C ILE A 44 4.52 -8.48 -5.71
N HIS A 45 3.72 -8.70 -4.67
CA HIS A 45 2.39 -9.28 -4.82
C HIS A 45 1.44 -8.37 -5.63
N ARG A 46 0.59 -8.96 -6.49
CA ARG A 46 -0.35 -8.23 -7.36
C ARG A 46 -1.25 -7.25 -6.60
N ASN A 47 -1.80 -7.68 -5.45
CA ASN A 47 -2.64 -6.81 -4.61
C ASN A 47 -1.88 -5.62 -4.05
N THR A 48 -0.60 -5.79 -3.70
CA THR A 48 0.24 -4.70 -3.22
C THR A 48 0.42 -3.66 -4.31
N ILE A 49 0.73 -4.08 -5.54
CA ILE A 49 0.85 -3.20 -6.70
C ILE A 49 -0.47 -2.46 -6.95
N SER A 50 -1.59 -3.16 -7.01
CA SER A 50 -2.92 -2.55 -7.21
C SER A 50 -3.26 -1.53 -6.11
N ASN A 51 -2.99 -1.85 -4.83
CA ASN A 51 -3.20 -0.93 -3.72
C ASN A 51 -2.29 0.31 -3.77
N LYS A 52 -1.08 0.18 -4.33
CA LYS A 52 -0.17 1.30 -4.55
C LYS A 52 -0.68 2.21 -5.68
N ILE A 53 -1.07 1.63 -6.81
CA ILE A 53 -1.65 2.35 -7.96
C ILE A 53 -2.91 3.13 -7.55
N HIS A 54 -3.87 2.46 -6.89
CA HIS A 54 -5.12 3.09 -6.47
C HIS A 54 -5.02 3.87 -5.14
N LYS A 55 -3.80 4.04 -4.60
CA LYS A 55 -3.56 4.73 -3.31
C LYS A 55 -4.45 4.21 -2.17
N LYS A 56 -4.84 2.93 -2.17
CA LYS A 56 -5.65 2.33 -1.10
C LYS A 56 -4.88 2.17 0.20
N HIS A 57 -3.55 2.08 0.11
CA HIS A 57 -2.65 1.92 1.25
C HIS A 57 -2.51 3.15 2.17
N VAL A 58 -2.88 4.35 1.71
CA VAL A 58 -2.85 5.56 2.54
C VAL A 58 -4.16 5.78 3.33
N LYS A 59 -5.21 5.02 3.01
CA LYS A 59 -6.49 5.16 3.71
C LYS A 59 -6.34 4.60 5.13
N ARG A 60 -6.65 5.42 6.14
CA ARG A 60 -6.73 4.96 7.54
C ARG A 60 -7.90 4.00 7.67
N ALA A 61 -7.67 2.84 8.28
CA ALA A 61 -8.75 1.90 8.58
C ALA A 61 -9.78 2.57 9.52
N GLY A 62 -11.07 2.44 9.21
CA GLY A 62 -12.16 2.83 10.12
C GLY A 62 -12.43 4.33 10.31
N LYS A 63 -11.99 5.24 9.42
CA LYS A 63 -12.34 6.67 9.56
C LYS A 63 -13.85 6.91 9.37
N LEU A 64 -14.48 7.51 10.38
CA LEU A 64 -15.76 8.20 10.26
C LEU A 64 -15.60 9.46 9.39
N LEU A 65 -16.51 9.64 8.41
CA LEU A 65 -16.54 10.77 7.46
C LEU A 65 -16.50 12.16 8.13
N PHE A 66 -16.97 12.27 9.38
CA PHE A 66 -17.10 13.51 10.13
C PHE A 66 -15.76 14.26 10.35
N PHE A 67 -14.64 13.55 10.55
CA PHE A 67 -13.35 14.20 10.78
C PHE A 67 -12.80 14.89 9.52
N PHE A 68 -13.23 14.48 8.32
CA PHE A 68 -12.72 15.01 7.06
C PHE A 68 -13.25 16.42 6.74
N TYR A 69 -14.45 16.76 7.21
CA TYR A 69 -15.05 18.07 6.95
C TYR A 69 -14.34 19.20 7.72
N LYS A 70 -13.89 18.93 8.94
CA LYS A 70 -13.23 19.94 9.79
C LYS A 70 -11.85 20.35 9.26
N ASP A 71 -11.08 19.40 8.73
CA ASP A 71 -9.75 19.69 8.15
C ASP A 71 -9.87 20.53 6.86
N PHE A 72 -10.78 20.16 5.95
CA PHE A 72 -10.95 20.86 4.67
C PHE A 72 -11.46 22.30 4.84
N SER A 73 -12.41 22.52 5.75
CA SER A 73 -12.95 23.87 6.03
C SER A 73 -11.88 24.80 6.60
N ASN A 74 -11.04 24.31 7.52
CA ASN A 74 -9.96 25.12 8.09
C ASN A 74 -8.87 25.45 7.07
N GLU A 75 -8.60 24.55 6.11
CA GLU A 75 -7.64 24.76 5.04
C GLU A 75 -8.16 25.79 4.01
N LEU A 76 -9.45 25.76 3.69
CA LEU A 76 -10.12 26.77 2.86
C LEU A 76 -10.14 28.15 3.54
N ILE A 77 -10.50 28.22 4.82
CA ILE A 77 -10.54 29.49 5.57
C ILE A 77 -9.16 30.17 5.58
N LYS A 78 -8.07 29.41 5.74
CA LYS A 78 -6.71 29.97 5.66
C LYS A 78 -6.40 30.53 4.26
N ARG A 79 -6.86 29.85 3.21
CA ARG A 79 -6.59 30.20 1.82
C ARG A 79 -7.37 31.44 1.32
N PHE A 80 -8.48 31.77 1.96
CA PHE A 80 -9.30 32.95 1.66
C PHE A 80 -8.98 34.19 2.54
N ASN A 81 -8.26 34.01 3.65
CA ASN A 81 -7.86 35.09 4.56
C ASN A 81 -6.37 35.49 4.44
N THR A 82 -5.71 35.10 3.34
CA THR A 82 -4.38 35.58 2.95
C THR A 82 -4.52 36.47 1.73
#